data_AF-A0A520XXP4-F1
#
_entry.id   AF-A0A520XXP4-F1
#
_cell.length_a   1.000
_cell.length_b   1.000
_cell.length_c   1.000
_cell.angle_alpha   90.00
_cell.angle_beta   90.00
_cell.angle_gamma   90.00
#
_symmetry.space_group_name_H-M   'P 1'
#
loop_
_entity.id
_entity.type
_entity.pdbx_description
1 polymer ?
#
loop_
_entity_poly.entity_id
_entity_poly.type
_entity_poly.pdbx_seq_one_letter_code
_entity_poly.pdbx_strand_id
1 'polypeptide(L)'
;MDERPAASPAKLLTQFEDWTAGNEMPGRTMSYLKTGFLPEVLEDTKSTEGVEEMLDAWQTWEKGITNPEAVLEALRDAGLESVLAALSES
;
A
#
# COMPACT_ATOMS: atom_id res chain seq x y z
N MET A 1 -10.79 14.52 20.78
CA MET A 1 -10.25 13.20 20.44
C MET A 1 -10.22 13.15 18.94
N ASP A 2 -9.04 13.12 18.32
CA ASP A 2 -8.95 13.01 16.86
C ASP A 2 -9.45 11.62 16.46
N GLU A 3 -10.72 11.52 16.05
CA GLU A 3 -11.24 10.36 15.32
C GLU A 3 -10.58 10.37 13.94
N ARG A 4 -9.34 9.90 13.89
CA ARG A 4 -8.68 9.59 12.63
C ARG A 4 -9.51 8.50 11.95
N PRO A 5 -9.90 8.66 10.67
CA PRO A 5 -10.67 7.64 9.99
C PRO A 5 -9.89 6.33 9.98
N ALA A 6 -10.60 5.23 10.24
CA ALA A 6 -10.00 3.89 10.17
C ALA A 6 -9.50 3.60 8.76
N ALA A 7 -8.41 2.84 8.66
CA ALA A 7 -7.92 2.32 7.40
C ALA A 7 -9.02 1.51 6.69
N SER A 8 -9.06 1.58 5.36
CA SER A 8 -10.05 0.84 4.56
C SER A 8 -9.30 0.05 3.49
N PRO A 9 -9.06 -1.26 3.72
CA PRO A 9 -8.37 -2.13 2.77
C PRO A 9 -9.00 -2.08 1.37
N ALA A 10 -10.34 -2.04 1.30
CA ALA A 10 -11.05 -1.93 0.02
C ALA A 10 -10.73 -0.64 -0.74
N LYS A 11 -10.60 0.51 -0.05
CA LYS A 11 -10.22 1.77 -0.70
C LYS A 11 -8.76 1.77 -1.15
N LEU A 12 -7.88 1.19 -0.35
CA LEU A 12 -6.47 1.03 -0.71
C LEU A 12 -6.34 0.14 -1.96
N LEU A 13 -7.11 -0.95 -2.03
CA LEU A 13 -7.15 -1.83 -3.18
C LEU A 13 -7.58 -1.09 -4.43
N THR A 14 -8.71 -0.36 -4.39
CA THR A 14 -9.18 0.43 -5.54
C THR A 14 -8.14 1.44 -6.03
N GLN A 15 -7.47 2.15 -5.12
CA GLN A 15 -6.42 3.11 -5.49
C GLN A 15 -5.21 2.44 -6.14
N PHE A 16 -4.86 1.24 -5.67
CA PHE A 16 -3.78 0.46 -6.25
C PHE A 16 -4.16 -0.06 -7.63
N GLU A 17 -5.39 -0.59 -7.78
CA GLU A 17 -5.93 -1.05 -9.06
C GLU A 17 -5.97 0.07 -10.10
N ASP A 18 -6.37 1.30 -9.72
CA ASP A 18 -6.35 2.46 -10.61
C ASP A 18 -4.94 2.75 -11.15
N TRP A 19 -3.90 2.58 -10.35
CA TRP A 19 -2.52 2.69 -10.83
C TRP A 19 -2.14 1.54 -11.76
N THR A 20 -2.44 0.28 -11.38
CA THR A 20 -2.11 -0.87 -12.24
C THR A 20 -2.79 -0.82 -13.60
N ALA A 21 -3.98 -0.20 -13.68
CA ALA A 21 -4.72 0.04 -14.92
C ALA A 21 -4.20 1.24 -15.73
N GLY A 22 -3.23 2.00 -15.20
CA GLY A 22 -2.66 3.19 -15.83
C GLY A 22 -3.53 4.45 -15.70
N ASN A 23 -4.53 4.44 -14.80
CA ASN A 23 -5.45 5.56 -14.59
C ASN A 23 -4.92 6.60 -13.60
N GLU A 24 -3.90 6.27 -12.81
CA GLU A 24 -3.33 7.14 -11.79
C GLU A 24 -1.80 7.19 -11.82
N MET A 25 -1.23 8.33 -11.42
CA MET A 25 0.21 8.56 -11.40
C MET A 25 0.87 7.94 -10.16
N PRO A 26 2.09 7.36 -10.26
CA PRO A 26 2.77 6.73 -9.14
C PRO A 26 2.86 7.59 -7.87
N GLY A 27 3.24 8.86 -8.02
CA GLY A 27 3.36 9.78 -6.88
C GLY A 27 2.01 10.09 -6.21
N ARG A 28 0.91 10.10 -6.96
CA ARG A 28 -0.43 10.33 -6.40
C ARG A 28 -0.93 9.07 -5.70
N THR A 29 -0.75 7.90 -6.31
CA THR A 29 -1.07 6.61 -5.69
C THR A 29 -0.34 6.44 -4.36
N MET A 30 0.98 6.64 -4.31
CA MET A 30 1.74 6.60 -3.05
C MET A 30 1.18 7.56 -1.99
N SER A 31 0.75 8.75 -2.40
CA SER A 31 0.13 9.72 -1.49
C SER A 31 -1.21 9.23 -0.95
N TYR A 32 -2.04 8.62 -1.81
CA TYR A 32 -3.31 8.04 -1.39
C TYR A 32 -3.12 6.83 -0.48
N LEU A 33 -2.18 5.93 -0.79
CA LEU A 33 -1.85 4.78 0.08
C LEU A 33 -1.34 5.23 1.46
N LYS A 34 -0.47 6.24 1.51
CA LYS A 34 0.05 6.79 2.76
C LYS A 34 -1.07 7.41 3.60
N THR A 35 -1.90 8.24 2.99
CA THR A 35 -3.01 8.91 3.68
C THR A 35 -4.16 7.96 4.00
N GLY A 36 -4.25 6.82 3.31
CA GLY A 36 -5.13 5.70 3.60
C GLY A 36 -4.60 4.70 4.64
N PHE A 37 -3.44 4.99 5.25
CA PHE A 37 -2.82 4.20 6.32
C PHE A 37 -2.36 2.79 5.88
N LEU A 38 -1.85 2.67 4.65
CA LEU A 38 -1.27 1.40 4.17
C LEU A 38 -0.17 0.85 5.10
N PRO A 39 0.80 1.64 5.59
CA PRO A 39 1.86 1.10 6.45
C PRO A 39 1.32 0.45 7.72
N GLU A 40 0.31 1.05 8.34
CA GLU A 40 -0.35 0.50 9.52
C GLU A 40 -1.08 -0.81 9.20
N VAL A 41 -1.79 -0.88 8.06
CA VAL A 41 -2.44 -2.12 7.60
C VAL A 41 -1.42 -3.24 7.37
N LEU A 42 -0.25 -2.92 6.82
CA LEU A 42 0.83 -3.88 6.60
C LEU A 42 1.46 -4.33 7.94
N GLU A 43 1.73 -3.42 8.88
CA GLU A 43 2.27 -3.81 10.19
C GLU A 43 1.29 -4.72 10.97
N ASP A 44 -0.02 -4.45 10.90
CA ASP A 44 -1.06 -5.29 11.53
C ASP A 44 -1.12 -6.71 10.92
N THR A 45 -0.59 -6.89 9.71
CA THR A 45 -0.64 -8.15 8.95
C THR A 45 0.73 -8.73 8.63
N LYS A 46 1.76 -8.32 9.38
CA LYS A 46 3.18 -8.65 9.15
C LYS A 46 3.51 -10.14 9.04
N SER A 47 2.70 -11.01 9.65
CA SER A 47 2.84 -12.46 9.53
C SER A 47 2.40 -13.03 8.17
N THR A 48 1.79 -12.21 7.32
CA THR A 48 1.35 -12.59 5.97
C THR A 48 2.55 -12.59 5.03
N GLU A 49 2.63 -13.58 4.15
CA GLU A 49 3.68 -13.70 3.15
C GLU A 49 3.81 -12.42 2.31
N GLY A 50 5.04 -12.00 2.01
CA GLY A 50 5.35 -10.79 1.23
C GLY A 50 5.25 -9.46 1.98
N VAL A 51 4.55 -9.38 3.13
CA VAL A 51 4.32 -8.10 3.83
C VAL A 51 5.60 -7.48 4.39
N GLU A 52 6.57 -8.28 4.85
CA GLU A 52 7.88 -7.74 5.28
C GLU A 52 8.61 -7.05 4.13
N GLU A 53 8.57 -7.62 2.92
CA GLU A 53 9.18 -7.06 1.71
C GLU A 53 8.48 -5.74 1.30
N MET A 54 7.15 -5.69 1.44
CA MET A 54 6.36 -4.47 1.21
C MET A 54 6.75 -3.34 2.17
N LEU A 55 6.89 -3.66 3.46
CA LEU A 55 7.32 -2.71 4.48
C LEU A 55 8.74 -2.19 4.21
N ASP A 56 9.66 -3.08 3.82
CA ASP A 56 11.03 -2.69 3.45
C ASP A 56 11.04 -1.77 2.24
N ALA A 57 10.30 -2.10 1.17
CA ALA A 57 10.16 -1.25 0.00
C ALA A 57 9.59 0.13 0.37
N TRP A 58 8.53 0.17 1.18
CA TRP A 58 7.94 1.40 1.68
C TRP A 58 8.95 2.28 2.44
N GLN A 59 9.76 1.67 3.31
CA GLN A 59 10.77 2.40 4.09
C GLN A 59 11.87 3.02 3.22
N THR A 60 12.20 2.42 2.07
CA THR A 60 13.15 3.05 1.14
C THR A 60 12.57 4.32 0.51
N TRP A 61 11.26 4.37 0.26
CA TRP A 61 10.58 5.57 -0.23
C TRP A 61 10.52 6.67 0.84
N GLU A 62 10.15 6.34 2.08
CA GLU A 62 10.11 7.29 3.21
C GLU A 62 11.47 7.95 3.46
N LYS A 63 12.56 7.23 3.20
CA LYS A 63 13.95 7.74 3.29
C LYS A 63 14.37 8.56 2.06
N GLY A 64 13.53 8.70 1.04
CA GLY A 64 13.84 9.39 -0.21
C GLY A 64 14.85 8.65 -1.09
N ILE A 65 15.01 7.34 -0.90
CA ILE A 65 15.98 6.52 -1.65
C ILE A 65 15.38 6.03 -2.96
N THR A 66 14.16 5.51 -2.90
CA THR A 66 13.48 4.87 -4.03
C THR A 66 12.34 5.77 -4.52
N ASN A 67 12.18 5.85 -5.85
CA ASN A 67 11.11 6.64 -6.44
C ASN A 67 9.72 5.94 -6.28
N PRO A 68 8.60 6.67 -6.42
CA PRO A 68 7.25 6.10 -6.24
C PRO A 68 6.92 4.92 -7.15
N GLU A 69 7.35 4.93 -8.41
CA GLU A 69 7.02 3.87 -9.38
C GLU A 69 7.68 2.55 -8.99
N ALA A 70 8.98 2.57 -8.70
CA ALA A 70 9.72 1.38 -8.27
C ALA A 70 9.18 0.78 -6.95
N VAL A 71 8.62 1.62 -6.07
CA VAL A 71 7.99 1.13 -4.83
C VAL A 71 6.64 0.47 -5.12
N LEU A 72 5.80 1.06 -5.98
CA LEU A 72 4.54 0.44 -6.38
C LEU A 72 4.75 -0.88 -7.13
N GLU A 73 5.78 -0.97 -7.96
CA GLU A 73 6.18 -2.23 -8.60
C GLU A 73 6.60 -3.27 -7.56
N ALA A 74 7.42 -2.91 -6.57
CA ALA A 74 7.80 -3.82 -5.48
C ALA A 74 6.59 -4.28 -4.64
N LEU A 75 5.65 -3.38 -4.37
CA LEU A 75 4.40 -3.71 -3.67
C LEU A 75 3.54 -4.71 -4.47
N ARG A 76 3.42 -4.50 -5.78
CA ARG A 76 2.71 -5.42 -6.70
C ARG A 76 3.40 -6.78 -6.72
N ASP A 77 4.71 -6.80 -6.90
CA ASP A 77 5.49 -8.03 -7.04
C ASP A 77 5.47 -8.85 -5.72
N ALA A 78 5.38 -8.19 -4.57
CA ALA A 78 5.17 -8.81 -3.27
C ALA A 78 3.71 -9.24 -3.00
N GLY A 79 2.76 -8.90 -3.87
CA GLY A 79 1.37 -9.35 -3.82
C GLY A 79 0.39 -8.47 -3.03
N LEU A 80 0.60 -7.14 -3.03
CA LEU A 80 -0.24 -6.20 -2.26
C LEU A 80 -1.74 -6.34 -2.55
N GLU A 81 -2.14 -6.56 -3.81
CA GLU A 81 -3.54 -6.75 -4.18
C GLU A 81 -4.18 -7.93 -3.44
N SER A 82 -3.46 -9.03 -3.29
CA SER A 82 -3.96 -10.23 -2.62
C SER A 82 -4.13 -9.99 -1.11
N VAL A 83 -3.18 -9.27 -0.49
CA VAL A 83 -3.25 -8.88 0.92
C VAL A 83 -4.47 -7.99 1.15
N LEU A 84 -4.64 -6.93 0.35
CA LEU A 84 -5.75 -5.99 0.51
C LEU A 84 -7.11 -6.61 0.20
N ALA A 85 -7.20 -7.51 -0.79
CA ALA A 85 -8.42 -8.26 -1.09
C ALA A 85 -8.83 -9.15 0.08
N ALA A 86 -7.91 -9.95 0.62
CA ALA A 86 -8.18 -10.82 1.77
C ALA A 86 -8.68 -10.03 3.01
N LEU A 87 -8.11 -8.85 3.26
CA LEU A 87 -8.52 -7.98 4.36
C LEU A 87 -9.85 -7.26 4.11
N SER A 88 -10.26 -7.11 2.85
CA SER A 88 -11.55 -6.49 2.49
C SER A 88 -12.73 -7.46 2.65
N GLU A 89 -12.45 -8.77 2.67
CA GLU A 89 -13.44 -9.84 2.83
C GLU A 89 -13.60 -10.32 4.29
N SER A 90 -12.76 -9.82 5.20
CA SER A 90 -12.70 -10.18 6.63
C SER A 90 -13.58 -9.29 7.49
#